data_AF-A0A8J6FDY6-F1
#
_entry.id   AF-A0A8J6FDY6-F1
#
_cell.length_a   1.000
_cell.length_b   1.000
_cell.length_c   1.000
_cell.angle_alpha   90.00
_cell.angle_beta   90.00
_cell.angle_gamma   90.00
#
_symmetry.space_group_name_H-M   'P 1'
#
loop_
_entity.id
_entity.type
_entity.pdbx_description
1 polymer ?
#
loop_
_entity_poly.entity_id
_entity_poly.type
_entity_poly.pdbx_seq_one_letter_code
_entity_poly.pdbx_strand_id
1 'polypeptide(L)'
;MGTKQTKVCQASSAGGESPQQHPLGSRRSTPARERGDFWSFGVKSGDKFGKSGATNLPPYHRRIKMIQDMMLLVKQGRQEEATELLRHLRQDLGMESTSLDDVLYRYASFRNLVDPITHDLIISLARYVHCPKTEGDSLGAMEKVCRQLTYHLSPHSQWKRQGIVKRKPQACLKAILSAKPQDGTVDLSGIPLTLKDLDRVMLYLQHNSEDMENVELCFTELTDEMFLQLLPVLSGLPQLTTLALNGNRLTKSILREITEALKDLKKFPSMTWIDLGNNVDIFSLPQPFLVSLKKRCPKQGNLPTILEFGEGQLSDLENQDVSTETEDELVVSSLEDKSVQPQS
;
A
#
# COMPACT_ATOMS: atom_id res chain seq x y z
N MET A 1 67.02 28.92 -59.97
CA MET A 1 67.75 27.90 -60.76
C MET A 1 68.27 26.83 -59.81
N GLY A 2 67.99 25.55 -60.10
CA GLY A 2 68.66 24.35 -59.58
C GLY A 2 68.42 23.99 -58.11
N THR A 3 67.63 22.97 -57.74
CA THR A 3 67.84 21.51 -57.82
C THR A 3 68.96 20.93 -56.94
N LYS A 4 68.55 19.95 -56.11
CA LYS A 4 69.24 18.66 -55.79
C LYS A 4 70.53 18.77 -54.97
N GLN A 5 71.00 17.79 -54.20
CA GLN A 5 70.53 16.56 -53.53
C GLN A 5 71.77 16.04 -52.75
N THR A 6 71.54 15.31 -51.65
CA THR A 6 72.30 14.14 -51.14
C THR A 6 73.79 14.17 -50.77
N LYS A 7 74.10 13.69 -49.54
CA LYS A 7 75.05 12.61 -49.10
C LYS A 7 75.54 12.93 -47.67
N VAL A 8 75.89 12.03 -46.74
CA VAL A 8 75.85 10.56 -46.54
C VAL A 8 76.42 10.29 -45.12
N CYS A 9 76.11 9.12 -44.54
CA CYS A 9 76.93 8.21 -43.68
C CYS A 9 76.03 7.45 -42.68
N GLN A 10 75.79 6.14 -42.88
CA GLN A 10 76.43 4.98 -42.18
C GLN A 10 76.23 4.99 -40.64
N ALA A 11 75.88 3.91 -39.92
CA ALA A 11 75.64 2.49 -40.17
C ALA A 11 75.07 1.82 -38.88
N SER A 12 74.55 0.58 -39.03
CA SER A 12 74.56 -0.54 -38.06
C SER A 12 73.47 -0.68 -36.96
N SER A 13 72.57 -1.68 -37.17
CA SER A 13 72.40 -2.96 -36.40
C SER A 13 72.61 -2.94 -34.87
N ALA A 14 71.87 -3.64 -33.99
CA ALA A 14 70.70 -4.53 -34.02
C ALA A 14 70.34 -4.91 -32.55
N GLY A 15 69.09 -5.31 -32.29
CA GLY A 15 68.75 -6.38 -31.33
C GLY A 15 68.30 -6.01 -29.90
N GLY A 16 67.10 -6.50 -29.51
CA GLY A 16 66.95 -7.32 -28.29
C GLY A 16 66.21 -6.76 -27.05
N GLU A 17 64.92 -7.08 -26.95
CA GLU A 17 64.11 -7.56 -25.79
C GLU A 17 64.09 -6.89 -24.38
N SER A 18 62.86 -6.85 -23.83
CA SER A 18 62.30 -6.44 -22.51
C SER A 18 62.87 -7.16 -21.26
N PRO A 19 62.31 -7.09 -20.01
CA PRO A 19 61.29 -6.23 -19.35
C PRO A 19 61.69 -5.75 -17.91
N GLN A 20 60.73 -5.14 -17.17
CA GLN A 20 60.50 -5.19 -15.70
C GLN A 20 60.69 -3.93 -14.80
N GLN A 21 59.57 -3.65 -14.09
CA GLN A 21 59.41 -3.26 -12.68
C GLN A 21 59.26 -1.78 -12.26
N HIS A 22 58.12 -1.56 -11.58
CA HIS A 22 57.62 -0.49 -10.68
C HIS A 22 58.67 0.06 -9.67
N PRO A 23 58.45 1.14 -8.86
CA PRO A 23 57.15 1.68 -8.37
C PRO A 23 57.04 3.21 -8.04
N LEU A 24 55.84 3.57 -7.56
CA LEU A 24 55.52 4.58 -6.52
C LEU A 24 55.70 6.09 -6.77
N GLY A 25 54.56 6.75 -7.00
CA GLY A 25 54.02 7.77 -6.08
C GLY A 25 54.30 9.25 -6.38
N SER A 26 53.24 10.03 -6.63
CA SER A 26 52.81 11.15 -5.76
C SER A 26 51.80 12.10 -6.45
N ARG A 27 50.65 12.25 -5.79
CA ARG A 27 49.79 13.45 -5.62
C ARG A 27 49.11 14.15 -6.82
N ARG A 28 47.79 13.92 -6.86
CA ARG A 28 46.64 14.84 -6.90
C ARG A 28 46.72 16.11 -7.79
N SER A 29 45.77 16.20 -8.72
CA SER A 29 44.96 17.41 -8.94
C SER A 29 43.58 17.04 -9.53
N THR A 30 42.51 17.62 -8.99
CA THR A 30 41.13 17.52 -9.47
C THR A 30 40.86 18.48 -10.63
N PRO A 31 39.90 18.17 -11.52
CA PRO A 31 38.91 19.18 -11.94
C PRO A 31 37.48 18.62 -11.80
N ALA A 32 36.57 19.39 -11.21
CA ALA A 32 35.71 20.40 -11.83
C ALA A 32 34.44 19.79 -12.47
N ARG A 33 33.31 20.32 -12.00
CA ARG A 33 31.95 19.81 -12.09
C ARG A 33 31.27 20.43 -13.31
N GLU A 34 30.96 19.63 -14.33
CA GLU A 34 30.07 20.05 -15.42
C GLU A 34 28.64 19.55 -15.19
N ARG A 35 27.72 20.49 -15.42
CA ARG A 35 26.27 20.41 -15.27
C ARG A 35 25.70 19.91 -16.59
N GLY A 36 25.16 18.69 -16.61
CA GLY A 36 24.49 18.11 -17.76
C GLY A 36 22.99 17.99 -17.52
N ASP A 37 22.22 18.90 -18.12
CA ASP A 37 20.79 18.76 -18.33
C ASP A 37 20.55 17.76 -19.47
N PHE A 38 19.80 16.68 -19.22
CA PHE A 38 19.37 15.77 -20.28
C PHE A 38 17.99 15.18 -19.95
N TRP A 39 16.94 15.79 -20.50
CA TRP A 39 15.66 15.14 -20.77
C TRP A 39 15.33 15.36 -22.24
N SER A 40 15.83 14.48 -23.09
CA SER A 40 15.37 14.36 -24.48
C SER A 40 14.62 13.04 -24.59
N PHE A 41 13.29 13.11 -24.64
CA PHE A 41 12.43 12.00 -24.99
C PHE A 41 12.63 11.67 -26.47
N GLY A 42 13.34 10.58 -26.74
CA GLY A 42 13.34 9.92 -28.05
C GLY A 42 12.20 8.93 -28.12
N VAL A 43 11.17 9.25 -28.91
CA VAL A 43 10.17 8.28 -29.37
C VAL A 43 10.88 7.18 -30.15
N LYS A 44 10.79 5.94 -29.65
CA LYS A 44 11.16 4.76 -30.43
C LYS A 44 10.00 3.77 -30.37
N SER A 45 9.25 3.77 -31.46
CA SER A 45 8.29 2.74 -31.84
C SER A 45 9.00 1.39 -31.93
N GLY A 46 8.36 0.34 -31.42
CA GLY A 46 8.88 -1.03 -31.45
C GLY A 46 8.12 -1.95 -30.51
N ASP A 47 7.09 -2.60 -31.05
CA ASP A 47 6.35 -3.71 -30.45
C ASP A 47 7.25 -4.73 -29.75
N LYS A 48 7.14 -4.83 -28.42
CA LYS A 48 7.22 -6.08 -27.64
C LYS A 48 6.49 -5.88 -26.32
N PHE A 49 5.30 -6.45 -26.18
CA PHE A 49 4.66 -6.67 -24.88
C PHE A 49 5.60 -7.55 -24.01
N GLY A 50 6.41 -6.91 -23.17
CA GLY A 50 7.42 -7.56 -22.35
C GLY A 50 6.80 -8.33 -21.18
N LYS A 51 6.55 -9.62 -21.37
CA LYS A 51 6.07 -10.55 -20.34
C LYS A 51 7.03 -10.75 -19.15
N SER A 52 8.29 -10.31 -19.23
CA SER A 52 9.29 -10.52 -18.16
C SER A 52 9.54 -9.31 -17.25
N GLY A 53 9.04 -8.12 -17.62
CA GLY A 53 9.24 -6.89 -16.82
C GLY A 53 8.05 -6.54 -15.93
N ALA A 54 6.84 -6.92 -16.34
CA ALA A 54 5.63 -6.58 -15.61
C ALA A 54 5.55 -7.33 -14.26
N THR A 55 5.86 -8.62 -14.21
CA THR A 55 5.79 -9.50 -13.01
C THR A 55 6.61 -8.98 -11.82
N ASN A 56 7.74 -8.34 -12.08
CA ASN A 56 8.64 -7.82 -11.05
C ASN A 56 8.15 -6.51 -10.40
N LEU A 57 7.22 -5.77 -10.99
CA LEU A 57 6.70 -4.56 -10.36
C LEU A 57 5.89 -4.89 -9.10
N PRO A 58 5.90 -4.02 -8.07
CA PRO A 58 5.00 -4.14 -6.93
C PRO A 58 3.53 -4.20 -7.39
N PRO A 59 2.65 -4.90 -6.66
CA PRO A 59 1.24 -5.07 -7.05
C PRO A 59 0.55 -3.74 -7.38
N TYR A 60 0.66 -2.74 -6.50
CA TYR A 60 0.06 -1.43 -6.73
C TYR A 60 0.51 -0.78 -8.05
N HIS A 61 1.82 -0.76 -8.33
CA HIS A 61 2.35 -0.18 -9.57
C HIS A 61 1.77 -0.85 -10.81
N ARG A 62 1.71 -2.18 -10.80
CA ARG A 62 1.16 -2.97 -11.90
C ARG A 62 -0.32 -2.65 -12.12
N ARG A 63 -1.11 -2.61 -11.05
CA ARG A 63 -2.56 -2.34 -11.10
C ARG A 63 -2.86 -0.92 -11.56
N ILE A 64 -2.14 0.08 -11.05
CA ILE A 64 -2.27 1.48 -11.48
C ILE A 64 -2.01 1.60 -12.98
N LYS A 65 -0.96 0.93 -13.47
CA LYS A 65 -0.66 0.90 -14.91
C LYS A 65 -1.82 0.27 -15.70
N MET A 66 -2.37 -0.87 -15.26
CA MET A 66 -3.54 -1.47 -15.90
C MET A 66 -4.74 -0.51 -15.94
N ILE A 67 -5.00 0.23 -14.86
CA ILE A 67 -6.10 1.20 -14.78
C ILE A 67 -5.89 2.37 -15.75
N GLN A 68 -4.67 2.89 -15.82
CA GLN A 68 -4.30 3.98 -16.74
C GLN A 68 -4.39 3.53 -18.20
N ASP A 69 -3.84 2.36 -18.52
CA ASP A 69 -3.87 1.78 -19.85
C ASP A 69 -5.32 1.47 -20.28
N MET A 70 -6.16 0.99 -19.36
CA MET A 70 -7.58 0.74 -19.61
C MET A 70 -8.35 2.03 -19.94
N MET A 71 -8.11 3.12 -19.20
CA MET A 71 -8.70 4.43 -19.53
C MET A 71 -8.30 4.90 -20.92
N LEU A 72 -7.04 4.68 -21.32
CA LEU A 72 -6.56 5.06 -22.65
C LEU A 72 -7.25 4.24 -23.74
N LEU A 73 -7.38 2.92 -23.55
CA LEU A 73 -8.04 2.03 -24.50
C LEU A 73 -9.52 2.39 -24.69
N VAL A 74 -10.24 2.69 -23.60
CA VAL A 74 -11.64 3.15 -23.69
C VAL A 74 -11.73 4.48 -24.43
N LYS A 75 -10.82 5.44 -24.18
CA LYS A 75 -10.75 6.70 -24.94
C LYS A 75 -10.49 6.50 -26.43
N GLN A 76 -9.83 5.40 -26.80
CA GLN A 76 -9.53 5.02 -28.19
C GLN A 76 -10.63 4.15 -28.84
N GLY A 77 -11.71 3.81 -28.12
CA GLY A 77 -12.75 2.90 -28.60
C GLY A 77 -12.33 1.42 -28.66
N ARG A 78 -11.20 1.05 -28.04
CA ARG A 78 -10.65 -0.32 -28.04
C ARG A 78 -11.22 -1.14 -26.89
N GLN A 79 -12.52 -1.43 -26.99
CA GLN A 79 -13.30 -1.99 -25.88
C GLN A 79 -12.91 -3.40 -25.46
N GLU A 80 -12.57 -4.26 -26.43
CA GLU A 80 -12.17 -5.64 -26.19
C GLU A 80 -10.87 -5.71 -25.38
N GLU A 81 -9.90 -4.85 -25.69
CA GLU A 81 -8.63 -4.80 -24.98
C GLU A 81 -8.78 -4.20 -23.58
N ALA A 82 -9.64 -3.19 -23.42
CA ALA A 82 -9.99 -2.66 -22.10
C ALA A 82 -10.66 -3.74 -21.23
N THR A 83 -11.54 -4.54 -21.83
CA THR A 83 -12.19 -5.69 -21.17
C THR A 83 -11.16 -6.74 -20.73
N GLU A 84 -10.19 -7.04 -21.58
CA GLU A 84 -9.14 -8.00 -21.26
C GLU A 84 -8.18 -7.48 -20.16
N LEU A 85 -7.85 -6.18 -20.15
CA LEU A 85 -7.11 -5.59 -19.03
C LEU A 85 -7.91 -5.63 -17.72
N LEU A 86 -9.22 -5.40 -17.77
CA LEU A 86 -10.09 -5.53 -16.59
C LEU A 86 -10.11 -6.95 -16.06
N ARG A 87 -10.14 -7.96 -16.94
CA ARG A 87 -10.03 -9.37 -16.56
C ARG A 87 -8.71 -9.64 -15.81
N HIS A 88 -7.59 -9.13 -16.32
CA HIS A 88 -6.29 -9.26 -15.66
C HIS A 88 -6.22 -8.56 -14.31
N LEU A 89 -6.78 -7.34 -14.20
CA LEU A 89 -6.84 -6.60 -12.95
C LEU A 89 -7.65 -7.36 -11.89
N ARG A 90 -8.79 -7.93 -12.28
CA ARG A 90 -9.62 -8.77 -11.41
C ARG A 90 -8.90 -10.03 -10.98
N GLN A 91 -8.18 -10.67 -11.89
CA GLN A 91 -7.33 -11.83 -11.61
C GLN A 91 -6.25 -11.50 -10.58
N ASP A 92 -5.53 -10.39 -10.75
CA ASP A 92 -4.50 -9.91 -9.82
C ASP A 92 -5.07 -9.43 -8.46
N LEU A 93 -6.39 -9.30 -8.31
CA LEU A 93 -7.06 -9.02 -7.03
C LEU A 93 -7.67 -10.27 -6.40
N GLY A 94 -7.61 -11.44 -7.06
CA GLY A 94 -8.25 -12.67 -6.59
C GLY A 94 -9.76 -12.75 -6.86
N MET A 95 -10.28 -11.97 -7.82
CA MET A 95 -11.71 -11.92 -8.20
C MET A 95 -12.08 -12.89 -9.34
N GLU A 96 -11.24 -13.87 -9.69
CA GLU A 96 -11.43 -14.73 -10.87
C GLU A 96 -12.66 -15.64 -10.81
N SER A 97 -12.96 -16.20 -9.63
CA SER A 97 -14.08 -17.12 -9.40
C SER A 97 -15.44 -16.41 -9.33
N THR A 98 -15.43 -15.09 -9.37
CA THR A 98 -16.63 -14.26 -9.41
C THR A 98 -16.93 -14.05 -10.88
N SER A 99 -17.99 -14.65 -11.44
CA SER A 99 -18.32 -14.29 -12.82
C SER A 99 -18.65 -12.81 -12.85
N LEU A 100 -18.33 -12.12 -13.96
CA LEU A 100 -18.71 -10.73 -14.11
C LEU A 100 -20.22 -10.55 -13.87
N ASP A 101 -21.02 -11.52 -14.33
CA ASP A 101 -22.45 -11.57 -14.09
C ASP A 101 -22.78 -11.77 -12.59
N ASP A 102 -22.06 -12.59 -11.85
CA ASP A 102 -22.25 -12.74 -10.40
C ASP A 102 -21.92 -11.45 -9.65
N VAL A 103 -20.90 -10.72 -10.10
CA VAL A 103 -20.50 -9.43 -9.54
C VAL A 103 -21.52 -8.33 -9.89
N LEU A 104 -22.04 -8.31 -11.13
CA LEU A 104 -22.95 -7.27 -11.62
C LEU A 104 -24.41 -7.51 -11.23
N TYR A 105 -24.89 -8.77 -11.21
CA TYR A 105 -26.29 -9.14 -10.95
C TYR A 105 -26.54 -9.69 -9.54
N ARG A 106 -25.52 -10.18 -8.82
CA ARG A 106 -25.64 -10.72 -7.46
C ARG A 106 -24.76 -9.95 -6.47
N TYR A 107 -25.20 -8.75 -6.11
CA TYR A 107 -24.66 -7.90 -5.04
C TYR A 107 -24.65 -8.52 -3.62
N ALA A 108 -24.94 -9.82 -3.45
CA ALA A 108 -25.30 -10.41 -2.15
C ALA A 108 -24.42 -11.59 -1.70
N SER A 109 -23.48 -12.09 -2.51
CA SER A 109 -22.89 -13.41 -2.24
C SER A 109 -21.51 -13.39 -1.56
N PHE A 110 -20.74 -12.31 -1.68
CA PHE A 110 -19.41 -12.26 -1.06
C PHE A 110 -19.52 -11.80 0.39
N ARG A 111 -19.87 -12.75 1.25
CA ARG A 111 -19.66 -12.59 2.68
C ARG A 111 -18.14 -12.53 2.91
N ASN A 112 -17.70 -11.56 3.71
CA ASN A 112 -16.32 -11.45 4.19
C ASN A 112 -15.29 -10.94 3.18
N LEU A 113 -15.67 -9.94 2.37
CA LEU A 113 -14.74 -9.18 1.54
C LEU A 113 -13.61 -8.59 2.39
N VAL A 114 -12.39 -8.63 1.84
CA VAL A 114 -11.23 -8.04 2.51
C VAL A 114 -11.17 -6.53 2.28
N ASP A 115 -11.59 -6.06 1.10
CA ASP A 115 -11.71 -4.64 0.76
C ASP A 115 -13.01 -4.37 -0.03
N PRO A 116 -14.11 -4.04 0.67
CA PRO A 116 -15.39 -3.71 0.05
C PRO A 116 -15.33 -2.47 -0.87
N ILE A 117 -14.46 -1.50 -0.58
CA ILE A 117 -14.36 -0.27 -1.35
C ILE A 117 -13.73 -0.55 -2.71
N THR A 118 -12.61 -1.26 -2.72
CA THR A 118 -11.96 -1.70 -3.97
C THR A 118 -12.92 -2.55 -4.81
N HIS A 119 -13.69 -3.44 -4.17
CA HIS A 119 -14.72 -4.22 -4.85
C HIS A 119 -15.72 -3.32 -5.59
N ASP A 120 -16.38 -2.39 -4.90
CA ASP A 120 -17.43 -1.54 -5.49
C ASP A 120 -16.89 -0.64 -6.61
N LEU A 121 -15.64 -0.19 -6.49
CA LEU A 121 -14.96 0.56 -7.54
C LEU A 121 -14.66 -0.32 -8.77
N ILE A 122 -14.25 -1.58 -8.59
CA ILE A 122 -14.06 -2.53 -9.69
C ILE A 122 -15.39 -2.84 -10.38
N ILE A 123 -16.49 -3.01 -9.64
CA ILE A 123 -17.84 -3.18 -10.23
C ILE A 123 -18.19 -1.95 -11.08
N SER A 124 -18.01 -0.76 -10.51
CA SER A 124 -18.33 0.49 -11.19
C SER A 124 -17.51 0.66 -12.47
N LEU A 125 -16.21 0.36 -12.42
CA LEU A 125 -15.32 0.35 -13.58
C LEU A 125 -15.80 -0.65 -14.64
N ALA A 126 -16.17 -1.86 -14.22
CA ALA A 126 -16.64 -2.89 -15.12
C ALA A 126 -17.90 -2.47 -15.90
N ARG A 127 -18.86 -1.79 -15.26
CA ARG A 127 -20.04 -1.27 -15.96
C ARG A 127 -19.68 -0.31 -17.09
N TYR A 128 -18.70 0.58 -16.88
CA TYR A 128 -18.25 1.51 -17.92
C TYR A 128 -17.50 0.80 -19.05
N VAL A 129 -16.77 -0.27 -18.75
CA VAL A 129 -16.05 -1.06 -19.76
C VAL A 129 -17.00 -1.98 -20.54
N HIS A 130 -18.01 -2.57 -19.93
CA HIS A 130 -18.88 -3.51 -20.65
C HIS A 130 -20.05 -2.84 -21.36
N CYS A 131 -20.52 -1.71 -20.85
CA CYS A 131 -21.66 -0.98 -21.39
C CYS A 131 -21.30 0.49 -21.63
N PRO A 132 -20.42 0.79 -22.61
CA PRO A 132 -20.03 2.16 -22.90
C PRO A 132 -21.26 2.96 -23.36
N LYS A 133 -21.61 3.99 -22.58
CA LYS A 133 -22.69 4.91 -22.94
C LYS A 133 -22.14 5.99 -23.87
N THR A 134 -22.78 6.17 -25.02
CA THR A 134 -22.43 7.20 -26.01
C THR A 134 -22.91 8.61 -25.62
N GLU A 135 -23.71 8.74 -24.58
CA GLU A 135 -24.34 10.00 -24.15
C GLU A 135 -23.99 10.36 -22.70
N GLY A 136 -23.77 11.66 -22.44
CA GLY A 136 -23.46 12.23 -21.12
C GLY A 136 -21.97 12.17 -20.72
N ASP A 137 -21.66 12.62 -19.50
CA ASP A 137 -20.31 12.61 -18.90
C ASP A 137 -19.89 11.20 -18.41
N SER A 138 -20.18 10.15 -19.18
CA SER A 138 -19.85 8.76 -18.79
C SER A 138 -18.34 8.54 -18.69
N LEU A 139 -17.58 9.18 -19.59
CA LEU A 139 -16.12 9.09 -19.60
C LEU A 139 -15.50 9.83 -18.40
N GLY A 140 -16.02 11.01 -18.03
CA GLY A 140 -15.56 11.73 -16.85
C GLY A 140 -15.94 11.02 -15.55
N ALA A 141 -17.10 10.35 -15.51
CA ALA A 141 -17.47 9.49 -14.39
C ALA A 141 -16.54 8.27 -14.26
N MET A 142 -16.19 7.61 -15.37
CA MET A 142 -15.19 6.54 -15.38
C MET A 142 -13.82 7.05 -14.91
N GLU A 143 -13.40 8.24 -15.34
CA GLU A 143 -12.13 8.85 -14.90
C GLU A 143 -12.11 9.09 -13.37
N LYS A 144 -13.23 9.50 -12.77
CA LYS A 144 -13.38 9.61 -11.31
C LYS A 144 -13.21 8.25 -10.63
N VAL A 145 -13.83 7.20 -11.15
CA VAL A 145 -13.68 5.82 -10.63
C VAL A 145 -12.24 5.37 -10.74
N CYS A 146 -11.57 5.57 -11.88
CA CYS A 146 -10.16 5.21 -12.06
C CYS A 146 -9.25 5.98 -11.09
N ARG A 147 -9.55 7.24 -10.78
CA ARG A 147 -8.82 8.03 -9.78
C ARG A 147 -9.03 7.50 -8.38
N GLN A 148 -10.27 7.16 -8.00
CA GLN A 148 -10.58 6.55 -6.71
C GLN A 148 -9.91 5.19 -6.56
N LEU A 149 -9.95 4.34 -7.59
CA LEU A 149 -9.32 3.04 -7.57
C LEU A 149 -7.79 3.16 -7.51
N THR A 150 -7.21 4.07 -8.30
CA THR A 150 -5.78 4.41 -8.20
C THR A 150 -5.43 4.89 -6.79
N TYR A 151 -6.31 5.67 -6.16
CA TYR A 151 -6.16 6.05 -4.76
C TYR A 151 -6.11 4.76 -3.92
N HIS A 152 -7.22 4.04 -3.73
CA HIS A 152 -7.31 2.89 -2.82
C HIS A 152 -6.22 1.81 -2.99
N LEU A 153 -5.74 1.59 -4.21
CA LEU A 153 -4.70 0.60 -4.50
C LEU A 153 -3.27 1.09 -4.25
N SER A 154 -3.06 2.38 -3.97
CA SER A 154 -1.75 2.99 -3.82
C SER A 154 -1.37 3.25 -2.36
N PRO A 155 -0.06 3.38 -2.10
CA PRO A 155 0.39 4.02 -0.88
C PRO A 155 -0.12 5.49 -0.76
N HIS A 156 -1.03 5.79 0.16
CA HIS A 156 -1.51 7.13 0.52
C HIS A 156 -0.54 8.01 1.32
N SER A 157 -0.85 9.30 1.31
CA SER A 157 0.00 10.43 1.70
C SER A 157 0.50 10.45 3.15
N GLN A 158 -0.04 9.62 4.06
CA GLN A 158 0.61 9.41 5.37
C GLN A 158 2.03 8.83 5.19
N TRP A 159 2.23 7.94 4.21
CA TRP A 159 3.53 7.37 3.88
C TRP A 159 4.47 8.33 3.14
N LYS A 160 3.93 9.39 2.51
CA LYS A 160 4.74 10.50 1.98
C LYS A 160 5.18 11.49 3.06
N ARG A 161 4.49 11.57 4.21
CA ARG A 161 4.73 12.60 5.25
C ARG A 161 5.97 12.35 6.12
N GLN A 162 6.54 11.14 6.15
CA GLN A 162 7.74 10.88 6.95
C GLN A 162 9.08 11.26 6.27
N GLY A 163 9.09 11.85 5.07
CA GLY A 163 10.32 12.18 4.36
C GLY A 163 11.19 10.95 3.97
N ILE A 164 10.69 9.73 4.26
CA ILE A 164 11.28 8.43 3.94
C ILE A 164 11.46 8.24 2.43
N VAL A 165 10.60 8.85 1.62
CA VAL A 165 10.66 8.80 0.15
C VAL A 165 11.92 9.47 -0.42
N LYS A 166 12.63 10.31 0.36
CA LYS A 166 13.92 10.92 -0.06
C LYS A 166 15.15 10.16 0.44
N ARG A 167 15.00 9.17 1.32
CA ARG A 167 16.10 8.42 1.94
C ARG A 167 16.16 7.00 1.35
N LYS A 168 17.34 6.38 1.39
CA LYS A 168 17.50 4.98 0.94
C LYS A 168 16.65 4.07 1.85
N PRO A 169 15.83 3.14 1.32
CA PRO A 169 14.95 2.27 2.13
C PRO A 169 15.66 1.59 3.30
N GLN A 170 16.87 1.10 3.06
CA GLN A 170 17.73 0.47 4.07
C GLN A 170 18.12 1.40 5.24
N ALA A 171 18.29 2.69 4.99
CA ALA A 171 18.58 3.66 6.04
C ALA A 171 17.33 3.96 6.89
N CYS A 172 16.16 4.00 6.26
CA CYS A 172 14.87 4.16 6.95
C CYS A 172 14.57 2.97 7.84
N LEU A 173 14.70 1.75 7.30
CA LEU A 173 14.53 0.51 8.06
C LEU A 173 15.46 0.49 9.27
N LYS A 174 16.75 0.76 9.08
CA LYS A 174 17.73 0.79 10.18
C LYS A 174 17.33 1.81 11.25
N ALA A 175 16.87 3.01 10.86
CA ALA A 175 16.47 4.03 11.81
C ALA A 175 15.26 3.59 12.66
N ILE A 176 14.25 2.97 12.04
CA ILE A 176 13.06 2.46 12.73
C ILE A 176 13.45 1.32 13.69
N LEU A 177 14.18 0.31 13.20
CA LEU A 177 14.58 -0.84 14.01
C LEU A 177 15.63 -0.52 15.10
N SER A 178 16.22 0.69 15.09
CA SER A 178 17.12 1.15 16.16
C SER A 178 16.40 1.89 17.28
N ALA A 179 15.13 2.28 17.07
CA ALA A 179 14.32 3.00 18.04
C ALA A 179 13.35 2.04 18.75
N LYS A 180 12.98 2.33 19.99
CA LYS A 180 11.90 1.61 20.69
C LYS A 180 10.56 1.94 20.01
N PRO A 181 9.59 1.01 19.89
CA PRO A 181 8.24 1.33 19.39
C PRO A 181 7.68 2.53 20.15
N GLN A 182 7.14 3.49 19.40
CA GLN A 182 6.37 4.58 19.99
C GLN A 182 4.94 4.09 20.12
N ASP A 183 4.37 4.19 21.33
CA ASP A 183 2.98 3.83 21.59
C ASP A 183 2.61 2.41 21.09
N GLY A 184 3.52 1.46 21.35
CA GLY A 184 3.40 0.06 20.95
C GLY A 184 3.27 -0.21 19.46
N THR A 185 3.58 0.77 18.61
CA THR A 185 3.41 0.67 17.16
C THR A 185 4.76 0.63 16.45
N VAL A 186 4.89 -0.29 15.50
CA VAL A 186 5.99 -0.31 14.52
C VAL A 186 5.43 -0.22 13.11
N ASP A 187 5.78 0.85 12.42
CA ASP A 187 5.39 1.08 11.03
C ASP A 187 6.60 0.95 10.10
N LEU A 188 6.57 -0.07 9.24
CA LEU A 188 7.55 -0.30 8.18
C LEU A 188 6.95 -0.09 6.79
N SER A 189 5.74 0.47 6.71
CA SER A 189 4.97 0.56 5.49
C SER A 189 5.70 1.33 4.39
N GLY A 190 5.62 0.82 3.16
CA GLY A 190 6.27 1.41 1.99
C GLY A 190 7.79 1.22 1.93
N ILE A 191 8.40 0.51 2.89
CA ILE A 191 9.80 0.08 2.81
C ILE A 191 9.84 -1.34 2.21
N PRO A 192 10.35 -1.53 0.98
CA PRO A 192 10.50 -2.88 0.43
C PRO A 192 11.46 -3.71 1.28
N LEU A 193 10.96 -4.84 1.80
CA LEU A 193 11.73 -5.75 2.63
C LEU A 193 12.38 -6.84 1.78
N THR A 194 13.61 -7.20 2.13
CA THR A 194 14.29 -8.40 1.59
C THR A 194 14.37 -9.49 2.66
N LEU A 195 14.69 -10.73 2.26
CA LEU A 195 14.91 -11.83 3.21
C LEU A 195 15.94 -11.49 4.30
N LYS A 196 17.00 -10.72 3.96
CA LYS A 196 18.01 -10.29 4.94
C LYS A 196 17.49 -9.26 5.93
N ASP A 197 16.52 -8.46 5.52
CA ASP A 197 15.88 -7.48 6.39
C ASP A 197 14.95 -8.19 7.39
N LEU A 198 14.38 -9.33 6.98
CA LEU A 198 13.45 -10.12 7.79
C LEU A 198 14.05 -10.59 9.11
N ASP A 199 15.30 -11.07 9.08
CA ASP A 199 16.02 -11.48 10.30
C ASP A 199 16.10 -10.33 11.32
N ARG A 200 16.35 -9.11 10.84
CA ARG A 200 16.43 -7.93 11.70
C ARG A 200 15.07 -7.54 12.24
N VAL A 201 14.02 -7.62 11.41
CA VAL A 201 12.63 -7.36 11.82
C VAL A 201 12.19 -8.37 12.87
N MET A 202 12.45 -9.66 12.67
CA MET A 202 12.14 -10.73 13.63
C MET A 202 12.83 -10.49 14.98
N LEU A 203 14.14 -10.22 14.97
CA LEU A 203 14.89 -9.91 16.19
C LEU A 203 14.33 -8.69 16.92
N TYR A 204 13.97 -7.64 16.17
CA TYR A 204 13.39 -6.43 16.73
C TYR A 204 12.02 -6.69 17.38
N LEU A 205 11.14 -7.42 16.70
CA LEU A 205 9.82 -7.79 17.24
C LEU A 205 9.95 -8.65 18.50
N GLN A 206 10.86 -9.62 18.50
CA GLN A 206 11.14 -10.46 19.67
C GLN A 206 11.69 -9.65 20.86
N HIS A 207 12.60 -8.72 20.60
CA HIS A 207 13.19 -7.88 21.66
C HIS A 207 12.17 -6.95 22.31
N ASN A 208 11.13 -6.54 21.57
CA ASN A 208 10.09 -5.65 22.05
C ASN A 208 8.75 -6.37 22.26
N SER A 209 8.74 -7.68 22.50
CA SER A 209 7.53 -8.50 22.45
C SER A 209 6.41 -8.03 23.36
N GLU A 210 6.75 -7.58 24.57
CA GLU A 210 5.78 -7.14 25.58
C GLU A 210 5.15 -5.77 25.26
N ASP A 211 5.83 -4.96 24.46
CA ASP A 211 5.42 -3.57 24.17
C ASP A 211 4.70 -3.44 22.81
N MET A 212 4.59 -4.51 22.02
CA MET A 212 4.10 -4.44 20.63
C MET A 212 2.59 -4.69 20.54
N GLU A 213 1.84 -3.64 20.19
CA GLU A 213 0.39 -3.67 19.98
C GLU A 213 0.02 -3.66 18.50
N ASN A 214 0.73 -2.88 17.68
CA ASN A 214 0.41 -2.66 16.27
C ASN A 214 1.65 -2.88 15.39
N VAL A 215 1.51 -3.70 14.35
CA VAL A 215 2.57 -3.94 13.36
C VAL A 215 2.04 -3.60 11.97
N GLU A 216 2.62 -2.57 11.36
CA GLU A 216 2.26 -2.16 10.00
C GLU A 216 3.35 -2.54 9.00
N LEU A 217 2.98 -3.41 8.06
CA LEU A 217 3.82 -3.94 6.99
C LEU A 217 3.14 -3.69 5.64
N CYS A 218 2.47 -2.54 5.47
CA CYS A 218 1.73 -2.25 4.24
C CYS A 218 2.70 -1.94 3.10
N PHE A 219 2.46 -2.47 1.90
CA PHE A 219 3.27 -2.18 0.70
C PHE A 219 4.78 -2.43 0.87
N THR A 220 5.16 -3.43 1.68
CA THR A 220 6.56 -3.81 1.93
C THR A 220 7.09 -4.87 0.97
N GLU A 221 6.30 -5.23 -0.04
CA GLU A 221 6.58 -6.31 -1.01
C GLU A 221 6.72 -7.70 -0.39
N LEU A 222 6.11 -7.94 0.78
CA LEU A 222 6.14 -9.25 1.43
C LEU A 222 5.56 -10.32 0.51
N THR A 223 6.31 -11.41 0.34
CA THR A 223 5.86 -12.63 -0.33
C THR A 223 5.33 -13.62 0.71
N ASP A 224 4.60 -14.64 0.24
CA ASP A 224 4.13 -15.73 1.10
C ASP A 224 5.27 -16.36 1.91
N GLU A 225 6.42 -16.63 1.28
CA GLU A 225 7.60 -17.20 1.94
C GLU A 225 8.11 -16.32 3.09
N MET A 226 8.24 -15.02 2.86
CA MET A 226 8.69 -14.07 3.88
C MET A 226 7.69 -13.98 5.03
N PHE A 227 6.39 -13.91 4.71
CA PHE A 227 5.35 -13.86 5.73
C PHE A 227 5.33 -15.12 6.59
N LEU A 228 5.49 -16.30 5.99
CA LEU A 228 5.53 -17.57 6.74
C LEU A 228 6.74 -17.66 7.68
N GLN A 229 7.88 -17.03 7.35
CA GLN A 229 9.01 -16.91 8.28
C GLN A 229 8.72 -15.93 9.44
N LEU A 230 7.98 -14.85 9.20
CA LEU A 230 7.55 -13.91 10.25
C LEU A 230 6.46 -14.47 11.16
N LEU A 231 5.59 -15.32 10.62
CA LEU A 231 4.37 -15.78 11.29
C LEU A 231 4.61 -16.36 12.71
N PRO A 232 5.63 -17.20 12.98
CA PRO A 232 5.92 -17.67 14.33
C PRO A 232 6.21 -16.53 15.32
N VAL A 233 6.99 -15.53 14.90
CA VAL A 233 7.34 -14.36 15.73
C VAL A 233 6.10 -13.52 15.99
N LEU A 234 5.37 -13.15 14.94
CA LEU A 234 4.13 -12.36 15.05
C LEU A 234 3.10 -13.05 15.95
N SER A 235 2.94 -14.37 15.79
CA SER A 235 1.99 -15.17 16.58
C SER A 235 2.36 -15.29 18.05
N GLY A 236 3.63 -15.06 18.40
CA GLY A 236 4.12 -15.09 19.78
C GLY A 236 4.04 -13.75 20.50
N LEU A 237 3.65 -12.66 19.83
CA LEU A 237 3.54 -11.34 20.45
C LEU A 237 2.30 -11.27 21.37
N PRO A 238 2.48 -11.06 22.69
CA PRO A 238 1.38 -11.13 23.65
C PRO A 238 0.38 -9.97 23.55
N GLN A 239 0.83 -8.77 23.19
CA GLN A 239 -0.02 -7.58 23.11
C GLN A 239 -0.47 -7.23 21.69
N LEU A 240 -0.07 -7.99 20.68
CA LEU A 240 -0.38 -7.66 19.28
C LEU A 240 -1.90 -7.72 19.04
N THR A 241 -2.50 -6.55 18.81
CA THR A 241 -3.92 -6.37 18.56
C THR A 241 -4.21 -6.15 17.07
N THR A 242 -3.32 -5.46 16.35
CA THR A 242 -3.51 -5.16 14.94
C THR A 242 -2.28 -5.52 14.09
N LEU A 243 -2.54 -6.12 12.94
CA LEU A 243 -1.52 -6.46 11.94
C LEU A 243 -1.96 -5.99 10.56
N ALA A 244 -1.26 -5.01 10.00
CA ALA A 244 -1.56 -4.47 8.69
C ALA A 244 -0.62 -5.07 7.62
N LEU A 245 -1.17 -5.80 6.66
CA LEU A 245 -0.46 -6.49 5.57
C LEU A 245 -0.95 -6.03 4.19
N ASN A 246 -1.60 -4.86 4.12
CA ASN A 246 -2.22 -4.35 2.91
C ASN A 246 -1.20 -4.17 1.77
N GLY A 247 -1.59 -4.48 0.52
CA GLY A 247 -0.81 -4.09 -0.65
C GLY A 247 0.48 -4.89 -0.91
N ASN A 248 0.61 -6.08 -0.32
CA ASN A 248 1.77 -6.96 -0.49
C ASN A 248 1.60 -7.99 -1.61
N ARG A 249 2.61 -8.84 -1.79
CA ARG A 249 2.61 -9.95 -2.77
C ARG A 249 2.03 -11.23 -2.16
N LEU A 250 1.20 -11.11 -1.12
CA LEU A 250 0.60 -12.26 -0.46
C LEU A 250 -0.50 -12.85 -1.34
N THR A 251 -0.68 -14.16 -1.25
CA THR A 251 -1.74 -14.89 -1.96
C THR A 251 -2.64 -15.63 -0.98
N LYS A 252 -3.76 -16.19 -1.45
CA LYS A 252 -4.62 -17.03 -0.62
C LYS A 252 -3.91 -18.22 0.06
N SER A 253 -2.70 -18.58 -0.36
CA SER A 253 -1.92 -19.66 0.24
C SER A 253 -1.67 -19.45 1.75
N ILE A 254 -1.43 -18.20 2.17
CA ILE A 254 -1.15 -17.84 3.57
C ILE A 254 -2.40 -17.87 4.46
N LEU A 255 -3.60 -17.78 3.89
CA LEU A 255 -4.84 -17.72 4.66
C LEU A 255 -5.05 -19.00 5.49
N ARG A 256 -4.66 -20.16 4.95
CA ARG A 256 -4.69 -21.44 5.68
C ARG A 256 -3.74 -21.40 6.89
N GLU A 257 -2.52 -20.93 6.70
CA GLU A 257 -1.49 -20.91 7.75
C GLU A 257 -1.85 -19.92 8.87
N ILE A 258 -2.36 -18.73 8.52
CA ILE A 258 -2.88 -17.78 9.52
C ILE A 258 -4.08 -18.39 10.25
N THR A 259 -5.01 -19.01 9.52
CA THR A 259 -6.19 -19.64 10.12
C THR A 259 -5.78 -20.72 11.13
N GLU A 260 -4.77 -21.53 10.80
CA GLU A 260 -4.26 -22.57 11.70
C GLU A 260 -3.60 -21.96 12.94
N ALA A 261 -2.79 -20.91 12.77
CA ALA A 261 -2.22 -20.18 13.90
C ALA A 261 -3.32 -19.60 14.82
N LEU A 262 -4.39 -19.02 14.26
CA LEU A 262 -5.50 -18.45 15.03
C LEU A 262 -6.34 -19.52 15.78
N LYS A 263 -6.30 -20.80 15.40
CA LYS A 263 -6.98 -21.86 16.14
C LYS A 263 -6.34 -22.11 17.51
N ASP A 264 -5.03 -21.94 17.63
CA ASP A 264 -4.30 -22.08 18.88
C ASP A 264 -4.43 -20.81 19.73
N LEU A 265 -5.13 -20.89 20.87
CA LEU A 265 -5.37 -19.74 21.76
C LEU A 265 -4.08 -19.14 22.35
N LYS A 266 -2.97 -19.87 22.34
CA LYS A 266 -1.67 -19.35 22.79
C LYS A 266 -0.98 -18.50 21.73
N LYS A 267 -1.36 -18.67 20.46
CA LYS A 267 -0.90 -17.86 19.34
C LYS A 267 -1.88 -16.72 19.13
N PHE A 268 -1.34 -15.52 18.93
CA PHE A 268 -2.12 -14.29 18.78
C PHE A 268 -3.14 -14.12 19.92
N PRO A 269 -2.69 -14.04 21.18
CA PRO A 269 -3.59 -14.03 22.33
C PRO A 269 -4.52 -12.79 22.35
N SER A 270 -4.04 -11.65 21.86
CA SER A 270 -4.75 -10.36 21.89
C SER A 270 -5.22 -9.86 20.51
N MET A 271 -5.02 -10.66 19.45
CA MET A 271 -5.26 -10.22 18.07
C MET A 271 -6.74 -9.92 17.81
N THR A 272 -6.99 -8.76 17.20
CA THR A 272 -8.33 -8.24 16.92
C THR A 272 -8.56 -7.97 15.44
N TRP A 273 -7.51 -7.61 14.71
CA TRP A 273 -7.61 -7.17 13.32
C TRP A 273 -6.39 -7.56 12.51
N ILE A 274 -6.63 -8.10 11.31
CA ILE A 274 -5.60 -8.37 10.31
C ILE A 274 -6.08 -7.78 8.99
N ASP A 275 -5.44 -6.70 8.53
CA ASP A 275 -5.72 -6.11 7.22
C ASP A 275 -4.95 -6.85 6.13
N LEU A 276 -5.68 -7.54 5.26
CA LEU A 276 -5.14 -8.29 4.12
C LEU A 276 -5.53 -7.66 2.77
N GLY A 277 -6.05 -6.43 2.78
CA GLY A 277 -6.56 -5.76 1.59
C GLY A 277 -5.50 -5.62 0.50
N ASN A 278 -5.94 -5.56 -0.75
CA ASN A 278 -5.08 -5.26 -1.89
C ASN A 278 -3.84 -6.17 -2.07
N ASN A 279 -3.92 -7.44 -1.65
CA ASN A 279 -2.93 -8.47 -1.96
C ASN A 279 -3.19 -9.16 -3.32
N VAL A 280 -2.29 -9.98 -3.84
CA VAL A 280 -2.27 -10.48 -5.25
C VAL A 280 -3.35 -11.51 -5.57
N ASP A 281 -3.90 -12.20 -4.58
CA ASP A 281 -4.95 -13.21 -4.78
C ASP A 281 -5.74 -13.41 -3.48
N ILE A 282 -6.12 -12.29 -2.84
CA ILE A 282 -6.88 -12.30 -1.58
C ILE A 282 -8.02 -11.31 -1.71
N PHE A 283 -9.20 -11.83 -2.02
CA PHE A 283 -10.42 -11.04 -2.20
C PHE A 283 -11.43 -11.22 -1.05
N SER A 284 -11.43 -12.39 -0.40
CA SER A 284 -12.33 -12.71 0.71
C SER A 284 -11.64 -13.57 1.77
N LEU A 285 -12.10 -13.47 3.01
CA LEU A 285 -11.57 -14.26 4.13
C LEU A 285 -12.39 -15.55 4.37
N PRO A 286 -11.73 -16.70 4.62
CA PRO A 286 -12.43 -17.95 4.96
C PRO A 286 -13.22 -17.83 6.26
N GLN A 287 -14.41 -18.43 6.35
CA GLN A 287 -15.21 -18.41 7.57
C GLN A 287 -14.46 -18.90 8.83
N PRO A 288 -13.62 -19.96 8.78
CA PRO A 288 -12.85 -20.39 9.95
C PRO A 288 -11.84 -19.33 10.45
N PHE A 289 -11.28 -18.52 9.55
CA PHE A 289 -10.38 -17.41 9.92
C PHE A 289 -11.12 -16.42 10.83
N LEU A 290 -12.30 -16.00 10.38
CA LEU A 290 -13.14 -14.99 11.01
C LEU A 290 -13.70 -15.45 12.36
N VAL A 291 -14.12 -16.71 12.42
CA VAL A 291 -14.58 -17.33 13.67
C VAL A 291 -13.44 -17.39 14.69
N SER A 292 -12.24 -17.79 14.27
CA SER A 292 -11.09 -17.86 15.17
C SER A 292 -10.65 -16.48 15.67
N LEU A 293 -10.69 -15.45 14.82
CA LEU A 293 -10.40 -14.07 15.22
C LEU A 293 -11.48 -13.52 16.18
N LYS A 294 -12.77 -13.74 15.89
CA LYS A 294 -13.89 -13.32 16.77
C LYS A 294 -13.82 -13.95 18.17
N LYS A 295 -13.29 -15.18 18.30
CA LYS A 295 -13.06 -15.81 19.61
C LYS A 295 -12.07 -15.05 20.50
N ARG A 296 -11.18 -14.24 19.92
CA ARG A 296 -10.25 -13.36 20.65
C ARG A 296 -10.90 -12.02 21.04
N CYS A 297 -11.93 -11.61 20.31
CA CYS A 297 -12.64 -10.34 20.49
C CYS A 297 -14.14 -10.51 20.81
N PRO A 298 -14.53 -11.22 21.89
CA PRO A 298 -15.94 -11.47 22.18
C PRO A 298 -16.75 -10.19 22.46
N LYS A 299 -16.10 -9.04 22.73
CA LYS A 299 -16.73 -7.76 23.07
C LYS A 299 -17.14 -6.88 21.87
N GLN A 300 -16.67 -7.16 20.65
CA GLN A 300 -17.09 -6.46 19.43
C GLN A 300 -17.97 -7.41 18.60
N GLY A 301 -19.26 -7.08 18.47
CA GLY A 301 -20.26 -7.95 17.82
C GLY A 301 -19.95 -8.28 16.35
N ASN A 302 -19.14 -7.43 15.70
CA ASN A 302 -18.67 -7.57 14.32
C ASN A 302 -17.13 -7.61 14.30
N LEU A 303 -16.57 -8.35 13.35
CA LEU A 303 -15.16 -8.18 13.00
C LEU A 303 -14.98 -6.74 12.55
N PRO A 304 -13.99 -5.99 13.05
CA PRO A 304 -13.66 -4.72 12.43
C PRO A 304 -13.46 -5.00 10.95
N THR A 305 -14.05 -4.22 10.06
CA THR A 305 -13.82 -4.27 8.61
C THR A 305 -13.30 -2.90 8.29
N ILE A 306 -11.99 -2.80 8.02
CA ILE A 306 -11.25 -1.55 7.84
C ILE A 306 -11.38 -0.68 9.10
N LEU A 307 -10.26 -0.32 9.72
CA LEU A 307 -10.27 0.73 10.73
C LEU A 307 -10.70 2.02 10.01
N GLU A 308 -11.99 2.33 10.02
CA GLU A 308 -12.49 3.68 9.80
C GLU A 308 -11.85 4.52 10.90
N PHE A 309 -10.77 5.22 10.55
CA PHE A 309 -10.29 6.33 11.35
C PHE A 309 -11.44 7.30 11.46
N GLY A 310 -12.18 7.21 12.55
CA GLY A 310 -13.32 8.05 12.82
C GLY A 310 -12.87 9.51 12.83
N GLU A 311 -13.47 10.30 11.95
CA GLU A 311 -13.73 11.73 12.17
C GLU A 311 -14.77 11.90 13.31
N GLY A 312 -14.60 11.17 14.41
CA GLY A 312 -15.53 11.04 15.53
C GLY A 312 -15.13 11.86 16.74
N GLN A 313 -14.55 13.05 16.54
CA GLN A 313 -14.28 14.01 17.62
C GLN A 313 -14.74 15.45 17.28
N LEU A 314 -15.70 15.62 16.37
CA LEU A 314 -16.29 16.93 16.09
C LEU A 314 -17.80 17.04 16.37
N SER A 315 -18.52 15.93 16.53
CA SER A 315 -19.99 15.97 16.70
C SER A 315 -20.46 16.11 18.16
N ASP A 316 -19.60 15.96 19.16
CA ASP A 316 -20.00 16.02 20.58
C ASP A 316 -19.75 17.39 21.24
N LEU A 317 -19.23 18.37 20.48
CA LEU A 317 -18.99 19.73 20.97
C LEU A 317 -20.01 20.78 20.46
N GLU A 318 -20.88 20.45 19.50
CA GLU A 318 -21.87 21.40 18.97
C GLU A 318 -23.25 21.34 19.68
N ASN A 319 -23.45 20.43 20.62
CA ASN A 319 -24.72 20.33 21.38
C ASN A 319 -24.68 20.99 22.77
N GLN A 320 -23.66 21.82 23.04
CA GLN A 320 -23.48 22.47 24.33
C GLN A 320 -23.17 23.97 24.17
N ASP A 321 -23.86 24.66 23.26
CA ASP A 321 -23.79 26.12 23.12
C ASP A 321 -25.12 26.70 22.58
N VAL A 322 -26.25 26.38 23.24
CA VAL A 322 -27.47 27.20 23.14
C VAL A 322 -28.15 27.25 24.51
N SER A 323 -27.59 28.04 25.41
CA SER A 323 -28.34 28.55 26.57
C SER A 323 -27.66 29.79 27.12
N THR A 324 -28.00 30.95 26.57
CA THR A 324 -28.24 32.20 27.30
C THR A 324 -28.41 33.32 26.28
N GLU A 325 -29.60 33.90 26.21
CA GLU A 325 -29.87 35.34 26.06
C GLU A 325 -31.30 35.52 25.53
N THR A 326 -32.20 35.93 26.43
CA THR A 326 -33.30 36.89 26.20
C THR A 326 -34.15 36.95 27.48
N GLU A 327 -33.70 37.75 28.44
CA GLU A 327 -34.61 38.44 29.35
C GLU A 327 -34.99 39.76 28.67
N ASP A 328 -36.30 39.99 28.45
CA ASP A 328 -36.95 41.25 28.82
C ASP A 328 -38.49 41.18 28.65
N GLU A 329 -39.13 41.45 29.79
CA GLU A 329 -40.46 42.00 30.12
C GLU A 329 -41.69 41.91 29.16
N LEU A 330 -42.83 41.51 29.74
CA LEU A 330 -44.04 42.33 30.03
C LEU A 330 -45.18 41.40 30.52
N VAL A 331 -45.51 41.32 31.82
CA VAL A 331 -46.40 42.19 32.63
C VAL A 331 -47.91 41.80 32.57
N VAL A 332 -48.47 41.63 33.80
CA VAL A 332 -49.89 41.59 34.27
C VAL A 332 -50.63 40.24 34.42
N SER A 333 -50.76 39.77 35.67
CA SER A 333 -52.02 39.70 36.45
C SER A 333 -51.79 38.91 37.76
N SER A 334 -51.30 39.55 38.83
CA SER A 334 -52.09 39.92 40.02
C SER A 334 -53.44 39.20 40.18
N LEU A 335 -53.58 38.27 41.13
CA LEU A 335 -54.10 38.53 42.48
C LEU A 335 -54.33 37.24 43.28
N GLU A 336 -54.09 37.37 44.57
CA GLU A 336 -54.18 36.39 45.66
C GLU A 336 -55.62 35.87 45.89
N ASP A 337 -55.78 34.61 46.32
CA ASP A 337 -56.64 34.36 47.50
C ASP A 337 -56.36 33.02 48.24
N LYS A 338 -56.15 33.19 49.55
CA LYS A 338 -56.49 32.37 50.73
C LYS A 338 -56.29 30.84 50.81
N SER A 339 -55.50 30.50 51.84
CA SER A 339 -55.73 29.51 52.89
C SER A 339 -57.06 28.74 52.91
N VAL A 340 -56.99 27.42 53.16
CA VAL A 340 -57.61 26.72 54.32
C VAL A 340 -57.32 25.20 54.22
N GLN A 341 -56.89 24.61 55.35
CA GLN A 341 -56.71 23.17 55.57
C GLN A 341 -58.05 22.41 55.66
N PRO A 342 -58.05 21.06 55.51
CA PRO A 342 -59.27 20.27 55.51
C PRO A 342 -59.77 19.97 56.93
N GLN A 343 -61.10 19.88 57.09
CA GLN A 343 -61.72 19.09 58.16
C GLN A 343 -62.72 18.11 57.56
N SER A 344 -62.56 16.86 58.00
CA SER A 344 -63.44 15.67 57.93
C SER A 344 -63.60 14.98 56.58
#